data_AF-A0A7U4E894-F1
#
_entry.id   AF-A0A7U4E894-F1
#
_cell.length_a   1.000
_cell.length_b   1.000
_cell.length_c   1.000
_cell.angle_alpha   90.00
_cell.angle_beta   90.00
_cell.angle_gamma   90.00
#
_symmetry.space_group_name_H-M   'P 1'
#
loop_
_entity.id
_entity.type
_entity.pdbx_description
1 polymer ?
#
loop_
_entity_poly.entity_id
_entity_poly.type
_entity_poly.pdbx_seq_one_letter_code
_entity_poly.pdbx_strand_id
1 'polypeptide(L)' 'MAAGTKTGGRTKGTPNRLTKEIRAVLKDVIGQQLESMPDILETLQPKEKLEFIIKLMPYVLPKVETVKMNDGEGLNFDW' A
#
# COMPACT_ATOMS: atom_id res chain seq x y z
N MET A 1 42.64 -4.21 20.00
CA MET A 1 41.30 -3.80 19.52
C MET A 1 41.16 -4.22 18.06
N ALA A 2 40.66 -5.41 17.77
CA ALA A 2 40.42 -5.83 16.39
C ALA A 2 39.10 -5.23 15.92
N ALA A 3 39.15 -4.23 15.05
CA ALA A 3 37.98 -3.75 14.31
C ALA A 3 37.53 -4.89 13.37
N GLY A 4 36.65 -5.76 13.87
CA GLY A 4 36.15 -6.92 13.15
C GLY A 4 35.17 -6.51 12.06
N THR A 5 35.68 -6.07 10.92
CA THR A 5 34.89 -5.96 9.69
C THR A 5 34.38 -7.35 9.30
N LYS A 6 33.06 -7.50 9.12
CA LYS A 6 32.46 -8.79 8.72
C LYS A 6 33.08 -9.26 7.40
N THR A 7 33.75 -10.41 7.42
CA THR A 7 34.40 -11.02 6.24
C THR A 7 33.53 -12.05 5.52
N GLY A 8 32.28 -12.27 5.97
CA GLY A 8 31.38 -13.23 5.33
C GLY A 8 29.97 -13.29 5.92
N GLY A 9 29.07 -13.99 5.20
CA GLY A 9 27.66 -14.19 5.55
C GLY A 9 26.68 -13.45 4.64
N ARG A 10 25.39 -13.50 4.98
CA ARG A 10 24.32 -12.84 4.22
C ARG A 10 24.54 -11.33 4.22
N THR A 11 24.62 -10.72 3.03
CA THR A 11 24.78 -9.27 2.90
C THR A 11 23.49 -8.55 3.29
N LYS A 12 23.62 -7.42 3.98
CA LYS A 12 22.49 -6.57 4.39
C LYS A 12 21.76 -6.11 3.12
N GLY A 13 20.46 -6.33 3.06
CA GLY A 13 19.65 -6.03 1.87
C GLY A 13 19.35 -7.24 0.98
N THR A 14 19.98 -8.40 1.20
CA THR A 14 19.61 -9.62 0.46
C THR A 14 18.15 -10.00 0.80
N PRO A 15 17.22 -9.98 -0.18
CA PRO A 15 15.83 -10.36 0.08
C PRO A 15 15.76 -11.84 0.48
N ASN A 16 14.86 -12.19 1.39
CA ASN A 16 14.68 -13.58 1.79
C ASN A 16 13.93 -14.31 0.65
N ARG A 17 14.53 -15.35 0.07
CA ARG A 17 13.98 -16.05 -1.11
C ARG A 17 12.57 -16.59 -0.86
N LEU A 18 12.35 -17.17 0.33
CA LEU A 18 11.04 -17.64 0.78
C LEU A 18 10.00 -16.51 0.80
N THR A 19 10.38 -15.33 1.29
CA THR A 19 9.46 -14.17 1.30
C THR A 19 9.18 -13.61 -0.09
N LYS A 20 10.10 -13.78 -1.04
CA LYS A 20 9.89 -13.37 -2.44
C LYS A 20 8.88 -14.28 -3.13
N GLU A 21 9.01 -15.59 -2.93
CA GLU A 21 8.10 -16.60 -3.46
C GLU A 21 6.69 -16.44 -2.88
N ILE A 22 6.56 -16.26 -1.56
CA ILE A 22 5.26 -16.02 -0.92
C ILE A 22 4.62 -14.71 -1.43
N ARG A 23 5.39 -13.62 -1.60
CA ARG A 23 4.86 -12.37 -2.16
C ARG A 23 4.40 -12.53 -3.61
N ALA A 24 5.08 -13.36 -4.41
CA ALA A 24 4.67 -13.61 -5.79
C ALA A 24 3.32 -14.33 -5.83
N VAL A 25 3.17 -15.42 -5.07
CA VAL A 25 1.89 -16.16 -4.98
C VAL A 25 0.76 -15.25 -4.50
N LEU A 26 0.99 -14.44 -3.46
CA LEU A 26 -0.02 -13.50 -2.97
C LEU A 26 -0.40 -12.45 -4.01
N LYS A 27 0.58 -11.93 -4.77
CA LYS A 27 0.32 -10.98 -5.85
C LYS A 27 -0.56 -11.61 -6.93
N ASP A 28 -0.28 -12.84 -7.31
CA ASP A 28 -1.03 -13.54 -8.36
C ASP A 28 -2.47 -13.82 -7.92
N VAL A 29 -2.68 -14.25 -6.68
CA VAL A 29 -4.02 -14.46 -6.11
C VAL A 29 -4.81 -13.14 -6.06
N ILE A 30 -4.19 -12.06 -5.60
CA ILE A 30 -4.85 -10.74 -5.57
C ILE A 30 -5.17 -10.27 -6.99
N GLY A 31 -4.27 -10.47 -7.96
CA GLY A 31 -4.50 -10.14 -9.36
C GLY A 31 -5.74 -10.86 -9.94
N GLN A 32 -5.84 -12.16 -9.72
CA GLN A 32 -6.99 -12.96 -10.15
C GLN A 32 -8.29 -12.50 -9.47
N GLN A 33 -8.25 -12.19 -8.17
CA GLN A 33 -9.42 -11.67 -7.46
C GLN A 33 -9.88 -10.31 -8.00
N LEU A 34 -8.96 -9.45 -8.41
CA LEU A 34 -9.29 -8.16 -9.03
C LEU A 34 -9.95 -8.32 -10.41
N GLU A 35 -9.53 -9.32 -11.20
CA GLU A 35 -10.14 -9.62 -12.50
C GLU A 35 -11.58 -10.11 -12.34
N SER A 36 -11.85 -10.97 -11.36
CA SER A 36 -13.19 -11.50 -11.05
C SER A 36 -14.04 -10.56 -10.17
N MET A 37 -13.49 -9.43 -9.74
CA MET A 37 -14.16 -8.49 -8.83
C MET A 37 -15.48 -7.92 -9.37
N PRO A 38 -15.61 -7.55 -10.67
CA PRO A 38 -16.88 -7.08 -11.22
C PRO A 38 -17.99 -8.11 -11.10
N ASP A 39 -17.70 -9.38 -11.41
CA ASP A 39 -18.66 -10.48 -11.35
C ASP A 39 -19.13 -10.72 -9.90
N ILE A 40 -18.20 -10.67 -8.94
CA ILE A 40 -18.52 -10.80 -7.51
C ILE A 40 -19.43 -9.66 -7.05
N LEU A 41 -19.20 -8.43 -7.53
CA LEU A 41 -20.01 -7.25 -7.22
C LEU A 41 -21.43 -7.28 -7.81
N GLU A 42 -21.69 -8.13 -8.80
CA GLU A 42 -23.03 -8.37 -9.31
C GLU A 42 -23.81 -9.37 -8.44
N THR A 43 -23.11 -10.31 -7.80
CA THR A 43 -23.72 -11.34 -6.93
C THR A 43 -23.96 -10.88 -5.49
N LEU A 44 -23.28 -9.82 -5.05
CA LEU A 44 -23.36 -9.31 -3.68
C LEU A 44 -24.70 -8.63 -3.36
N GLN A 45 -25.08 -8.62 -2.08
CA GLN A 45 -26.28 -7.89 -1.65
C GLN A 45 -26.10 -6.38 -1.88
N PRO A 46 -27.18 -5.63 -2.17
CA PRO A 46 -27.10 -4.19 -2.46
C PRO A 46 -26.37 -3.38 -1.37
N LYS A 47 -26.53 -3.76 -0.11
CA LYS A 47 -25.86 -3.11 1.04
C LYS A 47 -24.35 -3.35 1.04
N GLU A 48 -23.91 -4.58 0.78
CA GLU A 48 -22.49 -4.96 0.75
C GLU A 48 -21.79 -4.33 -0.45
N LYS A 49 -22.47 -4.25 -1.60
CA LYS A 49 -21.99 -3.54 -2.79
C LYS A 49 -21.75 -2.06 -2.51
N LEU A 50 -22.68 -1.39 -1.84
CA LEU A 50 -22.51 0.02 -1.43
C LEU A 50 -21.35 0.20 -0.46
N GLU A 51 -21.21 -0.68 0.54
CA GLU A 51 -20.10 -0.61 1.49
C GLU A 51 -18.74 -0.80 0.80
N PHE A 52 -18.66 -1.72 -0.15
CA PHE A 52 -17.47 -1.93 -0.96
C PHE A 52 -17.10 -0.70 -1.78
N ILE A 53 -18.07 -0.08 -2.46
CA ILE A 53 -17.86 1.14 -3.24
C ILE A 53 -17.37 2.29 -2.34
N ILE A 54 -17.95 2.45 -1.13
CA ILE A 54 -17.51 3.46 -0.16
C ILE A 54 -16.05 3.24 0.25
N LYS A 55 -15.63 1.99 0.44
CA LYS A 55 -14.24 1.64 0.77
C LYS A 55 -13.26 1.90 -0.38
N LEU A 56 -13.72 1.81 -1.63
CA LEU A 56 -12.91 2.13 -2.82
C LEU A 56 -12.85 3.63 -3.15
N MET A 57 -13.89 4.38 -2.79
CA MET A 57 -14.00 5.83 -3.02
C MET A 57 -12.73 6.65 -2.70
N PRO A 58 -12.03 6.47 -1.56
CA PRO A 58 -10.83 7.26 -1.23
C PRO A 58 -9.62 6.97 -2.13
N TYR A 59 -9.62 5.87 -2.89
CA TYR A 59 -8.56 5.53 -3.82
C TYR A 59 -8.83 6.02 -5.25
N VAL A 60 -10.09 6.32 -5.56
CA VAL A 60 -10.51 6.83 -6.88
C VAL A 60 -10.63 8.35 -6.88
N LEU A 61 -11.13 8.91 -5.77
CA LEU A 61 -11.32 10.35 -5.64
C LEU A 61 -10.21 10.96 -4.78
N PRO A 62 -9.69 12.14 -5.16
CA PRO A 62 -8.80 12.90 -4.28
C PRO A 62 -9.56 13.23 -3.00
N LYS A 63 -9.03 12.78 -1.86
CA LYS A 63 -9.57 13.17 -0.57
C LYS A 63 -9.28 14.65 -0.39
N VAL A 64 -10.32 15.45 -0.15
CA VAL A 64 -10.15 16.86 0.21
C VAL A 64 -9.38 16.89 1.52
N GLU A 65 -8.12 17.32 1.47
CA GLU A 65 -7.33 17.53 2.67
C GLU A 65 -7.88 18.76 3.40
N THR A 66 -7.95 18.67 4.71
CA THR A 66 -8.29 19.82 5.53
C THR A 66 -7.16 20.83 5.42
N VAL A 67 -7.42 21.95 4.75
CA VAL A 67 -6.48 23.07 4.65
C VAL A 67 -6.06 23.48 6.05
N LYS A 68 -4.76 23.48 6.31
CA LYS A 68 -4.20 24.00 7.56
C LYS A 68 -4.22 25.52 7.49
N MET A 69 -4.35 26.18 8.64
CA MET A 69 -4.42 27.64 8.71
C MET A 69 -3.21 28.38 8.10
N ASN A 70 -2.09 27.69 7.89
CA ASN A 70 -0.88 28.23 7.24
C ASN A 70 -0.72 27.84 5.76
N ASP A 71 -1.65 27.09 5.16
CA ASP A 71 -1.55 26.70 3.75
C ASP A 71 -1.79 27.92 2.86
N GLY A 72 -0.72 28.47 2.28
CA GLY A 72 -0.75 29.67 1.43
C GLY A 72 -0.09 30.90 2.04
N GLU A 73 0.30 30.84 3.31
CA GLU A 73 1.14 31.87 3.93
C GLU A 73 2.59 31.72 3.44
N GLY A 74 3.26 32.84 3.17
CA GLY A 74 4.68 32.84 2.78
C GLY A 74 5.54 32.16 3.85
N LEU A 75 6.66 31.55 3.45
CA LEU A 75 7.55 30.83 4.37
C LEU A 75 7.89 31.69 5.61
N ASN A 76 7.25 31.40 6.74
CA ASN A 76 7.67 31.94 8.03
C ASN A 76 8.95 31.21 8.41
N PHE A 77 10.09 31.86 8.16
CA PHE A 77 11.38 31.47 8.69
C PHE A 77 11.40 31.78 10.18
N ASP A 78 10.82 30.88 10.99
CA ASP A 78 11.07 30.88 12.43
C ASP A 78 12.48 30.28 12.66
N TRP A 79 13.41 31.12 13.10
CA TRP A 79 14.78 30.77 13.52
C TRP A 79 14.79 30.05 14.87
#